data_AF-A0A847N5E1-F1
#
_entry.id   AF-A0A847N5E1-F1
#
_cell.length_a   1.000
_cell.length_b   1.000
_cell.length_c   1.000
_cell.angle_alpha   90.00
_cell.angle_beta   90.00
_cell.angle_gamma   90.00
#
_symmetry.space_group_name_H-M   'P 1'
#
loop_
_entity.id
_entity.type
_entity.pdbx_description
1 polymer ?
#
loop_
_entity_poly.entity_id
_entity_poly.type
_entity_poly.pdbx_seq_one_letter_code
_entity_poly.pdbx_strand_id
1 'polypeptide(L)'
;ARQLNPRTYEVPYIGQGATDLQVRIETEELETLEKQIHQLYDLLEETQATIRLLSSSKAQAMVNQNQLRFFDVLKQTRREYTLLEEQIASLSHNTNAEKIEAELEELRKTKRQYRLDFERIVGLMSEARANRAKMLEQIDISKSELETLYSEQRHLNEEKTTKLNAAHAQFNAYKQKYNQSFDRIIEEIAKSTVSIQNQNTRQEMEVINLMRQYIHQYHFGAAPDISELIEFEKEAVLIRDNNLVHYEQEAIELRRNSEIGFKEEFVNKLRASIENAQQQISELNMALKGKTFGTDSYQLITKPSEDPEYKQYYNIIMDNDALETNSLFTESLTKRNEIILMELFNKIASTDPEFDKVSYNFLDYRHYMSYDIEVTNLNGNISYFSKVSREKSGGETQVPFYIVIAASFQQLLTRNKKMGSGCIVLFDEAFNNMDESRIDAMMKFYNSLSIQLLIAVPPQRVSNIVPYINTSLAVVKDNDYAIVEPFINERVQD
;
A
#
# COMPACT_ATOMS: atom_id res chain seq x y z
N ALA A 1 -144.83 -2.12 148.35
CA ALA A 1 -143.58 -1.42 148.72
C ALA A 1 -142.59 -2.45 149.17
N ARG A 2 -141.40 -2.54 148.55
CA ARG A 2 -140.15 -3.08 149.13
C ARG A 2 -139.18 -3.35 147.99
N GLN A 3 -138.23 -2.44 147.77
CA GLN A 3 -136.94 -2.36 148.46
C GLN A 3 -135.93 -3.39 147.93
N LEU A 4 -135.46 -3.09 146.72
CA LEU A 4 -134.09 -2.66 146.41
C LEU A 4 -132.92 -3.17 147.27
N ASN A 5 -132.01 -3.86 146.58
CA ASN A 5 -130.70 -4.40 146.97
C ASN A 5 -129.59 -3.45 146.42
N PRO A 6 -128.39 -3.27 147.03
CA PRO A 6 -127.49 -2.12 146.74
C PRO A 6 -126.87 -2.03 145.33
N ARG A 7 -126.65 -3.15 144.64
CA ARG A 7 -125.97 -3.25 143.33
C ARG A 7 -126.75 -2.73 142.10
N THR A 8 -127.93 -2.12 142.28
CA THR A 8 -128.77 -1.63 141.16
C THR A 8 -128.74 -0.11 140.95
N TYR A 9 -128.10 0.68 141.83
CA TYR A 9 -128.13 2.17 141.80
C TYR A 9 -126.73 2.85 141.78
N GLU A 10 -125.61 2.12 141.70
CA GLU A 10 -124.26 2.71 141.69
C GLU A 10 -123.84 3.31 140.33
N VAL A 11 -124.44 2.83 139.24
CA VAL A 11 -124.08 3.24 137.88
C VAL A 11 -125.16 4.17 137.32
N PRO A 12 -124.87 5.46 137.03
CA PRO A 12 -125.81 6.31 136.31
C PRO A 12 -125.89 5.88 134.83
N TYR A 13 -127.09 5.59 134.31
CA TYR A 13 -127.29 5.03 132.95
C TYR A 13 -127.93 6.01 131.93
N ILE A 14 -128.34 7.25 132.29
CA ILE A 14 -128.97 8.23 131.37
C ILE A 14 -128.54 9.67 131.69
N GLY A 15 -128.05 10.41 130.68
CA GLY A 15 -127.70 11.83 130.75
C GLY A 15 -126.23 12.12 130.40
N GLN A 16 -125.95 13.31 129.84
CA GLN A 16 -124.66 13.71 129.24
C GLN A 16 -123.40 13.63 130.14
N GLY A 17 -123.53 13.33 131.45
CA GLY A 17 -122.41 13.13 132.38
C GLY A 17 -122.20 11.68 132.88
N ALA A 18 -123.04 10.73 132.43
CA ALA A 18 -123.01 9.33 132.87
C ALA A 18 -121.82 8.53 132.26
N THR A 19 -121.43 8.86 131.04
CA THR A 19 -120.33 8.19 130.32
C THR A 19 -118.96 8.49 130.94
N ASP A 20 -118.70 9.73 131.37
CA ASP A 20 -117.40 10.11 131.95
C ASP A 20 -117.15 9.42 133.31
N LEU A 21 -118.21 9.17 134.09
CA LEU A 21 -118.10 8.46 135.36
C LEU A 21 -117.82 6.96 135.17
N GLN A 22 -118.41 6.34 134.14
CA GLN A 22 -118.14 4.93 133.77
C GLN A 22 -116.70 4.74 133.31
N VAL A 23 -116.18 5.64 132.47
CA VAL A 23 -114.78 5.60 132.01
C VAL A 23 -113.83 5.67 133.21
N ARG A 24 -114.13 6.50 134.21
CA ARG A 24 -113.28 6.63 135.41
C ARG A 24 -113.20 5.34 136.24
N ILE A 25 -114.33 4.68 136.45
CA ILE A 25 -114.41 3.41 137.20
C ILE A 25 -113.64 2.30 136.45
N GLU A 26 -113.82 2.19 135.13
CA GLU A 26 -113.09 1.21 134.32
C GLU A 26 -111.57 1.52 134.26
N THR A 27 -111.16 2.80 134.28
CA THR A 27 -109.73 3.15 134.34
C THR A 27 -109.07 2.82 135.68
N GLU A 28 -109.77 2.99 136.80
CA GLU A 28 -109.24 2.62 138.12
C GLU A 28 -109.10 1.10 138.26
N GLU A 29 -110.06 0.31 137.74
CA GLU A 29 -109.92 -1.16 137.72
C GLU A 29 -108.76 -1.62 136.82
N LEU A 30 -108.54 -0.96 135.68
CA LEU A 30 -107.43 -1.26 134.77
C LEU A 30 -106.06 -1.03 135.43
N GLU A 31 -105.87 0.09 136.14
CA GLU A 31 -104.62 0.36 136.88
C GLU A 31 -104.32 -0.67 137.96
N THR A 32 -105.35 -1.21 138.63
CA THR A 32 -105.15 -2.27 139.63
C THR A 32 -104.71 -3.60 139.01
N LEU A 33 -105.25 -3.96 137.84
CA LEU A 33 -104.84 -5.16 137.11
C LEU A 33 -103.41 -5.04 136.54
N GLU A 34 -103.02 -3.86 136.05
CA GLU A 34 -101.66 -3.64 135.53
C GLU A 34 -100.57 -3.81 136.61
N LYS A 35 -100.84 -3.33 137.84
CA LYS A 35 -99.90 -3.53 138.98
C LYS A 35 -99.72 -5.00 139.36
N GLN A 36 -100.78 -5.81 139.30
CA GLN A 36 -100.69 -7.25 139.59
C GLN A 36 -99.93 -8.02 138.50
N ILE A 37 -100.08 -7.62 137.24
CA ILE A 37 -99.36 -8.22 136.11
C ILE A 37 -97.85 -7.96 136.21
N HIS A 38 -97.44 -6.73 136.57
CA HIS A 38 -96.01 -6.41 136.72
C HIS A 38 -95.31 -7.26 137.81
N GLN A 39 -95.94 -7.45 138.96
CA GLN A 39 -95.37 -8.26 140.04
C GLN A 39 -95.17 -9.74 139.64
N LEU A 40 -96.06 -10.29 138.81
CA LEU A 40 -95.95 -11.67 138.33
C LEU A 40 -94.90 -11.82 137.21
N TYR A 41 -94.69 -10.79 136.39
CA TYR A 41 -93.65 -10.81 135.36
C TYR A 41 -92.23 -10.83 135.96
N ASP A 42 -91.98 -10.06 137.02
CA ASP A 42 -90.67 -10.03 137.68
C ASP A 42 -90.29 -11.40 138.27
N LEU A 43 -91.24 -12.10 138.90
CA LEU A 43 -91.01 -13.44 139.46
C LEU A 43 -90.72 -14.50 138.37
N LEU A 44 -91.30 -14.30 137.18
CA LEU A 44 -91.13 -15.19 136.03
C LEU A 44 -89.77 -14.98 135.34
N GLU A 45 -89.22 -13.77 135.35
CA GLU A 45 -87.87 -13.53 134.83
C GLU A 45 -86.76 -14.14 135.71
N GLU A 46 -86.82 -13.99 137.04
CA GLU A 46 -85.78 -14.54 137.94
C GLU A 46 -85.70 -16.07 137.88
N THR A 47 -86.86 -16.74 137.83
CA THR A 47 -86.93 -18.21 137.74
C THR A 47 -86.48 -18.72 136.37
N GLN A 48 -86.75 -17.99 135.29
CA GLN A 48 -86.25 -18.35 133.96
C GLN A 48 -84.73 -18.14 133.80
N ALA A 49 -84.16 -17.11 134.44
CA ALA A 49 -82.72 -16.86 134.39
C ALA A 49 -81.91 -18.01 135.04
N THR A 50 -82.36 -18.52 136.19
CA THR A 50 -81.68 -19.60 136.92
C THR A 50 -81.78 -20.96 136.21
N ILE A 51 -82.92 -21.28 135.59
CA ILE A 51 -83.09 -22.52 134.81
C ILE A 51 -82.27 -22.49 133.51
N ARG A 52 -82.17 -21.34 132.83
CA ARG A 52 -81.34 -21.21 131.62
C ARG A 52 -79.86 -21.49 131.90
N LEU A 53 -79.34 -21.02 133.03
CA LEU A 53 -77.94 -21.30 133.44
C LEU A 53 -77.68 -22.79 133.70
N LEU A 54 -78.64 -23.52 134.27
CA LEU A 54 -78.51 -24.96 134.49
C LEU A 54 -78.64 -25.78 133.20
N SER A 55 -79.49 -25.35 132.27
CA SER A 55 -79.70 -26.03 130.98
C SER A 55 -78.53 -25.92 130.00
N SER A 56 -77.60 -24.99 130.20
CA SER A 56 -76.45 -24.79 129.28
C SER A 56 -75.21 -25.62 129.64
N SER A 57 -75.13 -26.15 130.86
CA SER A 57 -73.97 -26.94 131.31
C SER A 57 -74.04 -28.39 130.83
N LYS A 58 -73.36 -28.71 129.73
CA LYS A 58 -73.22 -30.07 129.16
C LYS A 58 -72.21 -30.97 129.91
N ALA A 59 -71.84 -30.65 131.15
CA ALA A 59 -70.84 -31.40 131.91
C ALA A 59 -71.23 -32.87 132.15
N GLN A 60 -72.52 -33.14 132.35
CA GLN A 60 -73.02 -34.50 132.61
C GLN A 60 -72.91 -35.44 131.39
N ALA A 61 -72.92 -34.89 130.16
CA ALA A 61 -72.83 -35.69 128.94
C ALA A 61 -71.39 -36.13 128.61
N MET A 62 -70.39 -35.32 128.95
CA MET A 62 -68.98 -35.62 128.67
C MET A 62 -68.45 -36.82 129.46
N VAL A 63 -68.96 -37.05 130.66
CA VAL A 63 -68.55 -38.17 131.53
C VAL A 63 -69.14 -39.51 131.05
N ASN A 64 -70.35 -39.51 130.49
CA ASN A 64 -71.03 -40.72 130.02
C ASN A 64 -70.61 -41.19 128.61
N GLN A 65 -69.85 -40.39 127.84
CA GLN A 65 -69.51 -40.66 126.43
C GLN A 65 -68.05 -41.07 126.15
N ASN A 66 -67.24 -41.49 127.12
CA ASN A 66 -65.87 -41.98 126.87
C ASN A 66 -64.94 -40.99 126.12
N GLN A 67 -65.12 -39.68 126.32
CA GLN A 67 -64.35 -38.62 125.62
C GLN A 67 -62.89 -38.47 126.10
N LEU A 68 -62.47 -39.19 127.14
CA LEU A 68 -61.06 -39.20 127.59
C LEU A 68 -60.08 -39.79 126.56
N ARG A 69 -60.53 -40.68 125.66
CA ARG A 69 -59.67 -41.22 124.59
C ARG A 69 -59.22 -40.17 123.57
N PHE A 70 -59.97 -39.10 123.37
CA PHE A 70 -59.59 -38.04 122.42
C PHE A 70 -58.40 -37.21 122.91
N PHE A 71 -58.17 -37.12 124.22
CA PHE A 71 -57.01 -36.40 124.76
C PHE A 71 -55.68 -37.09 124.46
N ASP A 72 -55.63 -38.42 124.47
CA ASP A 72 -54.43 -39.17 124.11
C ASP A 72 -54.13 -39.10 122.61
N VAL A 73 -55.18 -39.19 121.78
CA VAL A 73 -55.06 -39.03 120.31
C VAL A 73 -54.59 -37.61 119.96
N LEU A 74 -55.15 -36.57 120.60
CA LEU A 74 -54.72 -35.18 120.40
C LEU A 74 -53.25 -34.96 120.78
N LYS A 75 -52.74 -35.66 121.80
CA LYS A 75 -51.35 -35.56 122.23
C LYS A 75 -50.40 -36.25 121.25
N GLN A 76 -50.80 -37.36 120.64
CA GLN A 76 -50.05 -38.03 119.56
C GLN A 76 -50.03 -37.19 118.28
N THR A 77 -51.19 -36.71 117.81
CA THR A 77 -51.25 -35.88 116.59
C THR A 77 -50.47 -34.58 116.75
N ARG A 78 -50.42 -34.00 117.95
CA ARG A 78 -49.61 -32.80 118.21
C ARG A 78 -48.11 -33.07 118.15
N ARG A 79 -47.64 -34.26 118.55
CA ARG A 79 -46.24 -34.67 118.39
C ARG A 79 -45.87 -34.90 116.92
N GLU A 80 -46.75 -35.54 116.16
CA GLU A 80 -46.55 -35.75 114.72
C GLU A 80 -46.54 -34.42 113.95
N TYR A 81 -47.42 -33.49 114.32
CA TYR A 81 -47.44 -32.14 113.76
C TYR A 81 -46.15 -31.37 114.04
N THR A 82 -45.61 -31.41 115.26
CA THR A 82 -44.32 -30.76 115.57
C THR A 82 -43.14 -31.40 114.83
N LEU A 83 -43.14 -32.72 114.63
CA LEU A 83 -42.12 -33.40 113.83
C LEU A 83 -42.22 -33.01 112.34
N LEU A 84 -43.42 -32.85 111.82
CA LEU A 84 -43.66 -32.35 110.46
C LEU A 84 -43.24 -30.88 110.31
N GLU A 85 -43.47 -30.04 111.31
CA GLU A 85 -42.97 -28.65 111.30
C GLU A 85 -41.42 -28.60 111.34
N GLU A 86 -40.76 -29.46 112.12
CA GLU A 86 -39.29 -29.58 112.09
C GLU A 86 -38.78 -30.11 110.73
N GLN A 87 -39.49 -31.06 110.11
CA GLN A 87 -39.16 -31.55 108.77
C GLN A 87 -39.37 -30.47 107.68
N ILE A 88 -40.43 -29.67 107.76
CA ILE A 88 -40.67 -28.56 106.83
C ILE A 88 -39.64 -27.45 107.04
N ALA A 89 -39.27 -27.15 108.30
CA ALA A 89 -38.22 -26.19 108.61
C ALA A 89 -36.87 -26.63 108.03
N SER A 90 -36.49 -27.91 108.15
CA SER A 90 -35.25 -28.44 107.55
C SER A 90 -35.29 -28.47 106.01
N LEU A 91 -36.45 -28.68 105.39
CA LEU A 91 -36.60 -28.62 103.93
C LEU A 91 -36.58 -27.18 103.38
N SER A 92 -37.06 -26.20 104.16
CA SER A 92 -37.06 -24.77 103.78
C SER A 92 -35.68 -24.09 103.87
N HIS A 93 -34.67 -24.78 104.42
CA HIS A 93 -33.31 -24.26 104.59
C HIS A 93 -32.25 -24.93 103.68
N ASN A 94 -32.66 -25.58 102.58
CA ASN A 94 -31.73 -26.12 101.60
C ASN A 94 -31.24 -25.05 100.62
N THR A 95 -30.10 -24.42 100.93
CA THR A 95 -29.29 -23.55 100.05
C THR A 95 -28.82 -24.22 98.74
N ASN A 96 -29.09 -25.52 98.55
CA ASN A 96 -28.85 -26.23 97.29
C ASN A 96 -29.92 -25.98 96.21
N ALA A 97 -31.17 -25.65 96.57
CA ALA A 97 -32.22 -25.46 95.56
C ALA A 97 -31.99 -24.20 94.71
N GLU A 98 -31.62 -23.08 95.33
CA GLU A 98 -31.30 -21.83 94.62
C GLU A 98 -30.02 -21.93 93.77
N LYS A 99 -29.00 -22.65 94.25
CA LYS A 99 -27.77 -22.90 93.46
C LYS A 99 -28.04 -23.79 92.25
N ILE A 100 -28.84 -24.83 92.42
CA ILE A 100 -29.23 -25.72 91.32
C ILE A 100 -30.08 -24.96 90.30
N GLU A 101 -31.01 -24.08 90.72
CA GLU A 101 -31.79 -23.25 89.79
C GLU A 101 -30.90 -22.27 89.01
N ALA A 102 -29.93 -21.62 89.65
CA ALA A 102 -28.97 -20.74 88.98
C ALA A 102 -28.08 -21.50 87.98
N GLU A 103 -27.58 -22.69 88.34
CA GLU A 103 -26.84 -23.57 87.43
C GLU A 103 -27.72 -24.05 86.26
N LEU A 104 -29.01 -24.31 86.50
CA LEU A 104 -29.97 -24.72 85.46
C LEU A 104 -30.27 -23.56 84.49
N GLU A 105 -30.33 -22.32 84.95
CA GLU A 105 -30.44 -21.14 84.10
C GLU A 105 -29.19 -20.89 83.26
N GLU A 106 -28.00 -20.99 83.85
CA GLU A 106 -26.71 -20.93 83.15
C GLU A 106 -26.60 -22.04 82.08
N LEU A 107 -26.97 -23.28 82.42
CA LEU A 107 -27.01 -24.41 81.48
C LEU A 107 -28.05 -24.22 80.37
N ARG A 108 -29.19 -23.58 80.65
CA ARG A 108 -30.18 -23.22 79.62
C ARG A 108 -29.66 -22.14 78.68
N LYS A 109 -28.96 -21.12 79.19
CA LYS A 109 -28.32 -20.07 78.38
C LYS A 109 -27.23 -20.65 77.48
N THR A 110 -26.33 -21.47 78.04
CA THR A 110 -25.28 -22.14 77.26
C THR A 110 -25.85 -23.10 76.23
N LYS A 111 -26.89 -23.89 76.56
CA LYS A 111 -27.61 -24.73 75.60
C LYS A 111 -28.21 -23.91 74.44
N ARG A 112 -28.77 -22.74 74.73
CA ARG A 112 -29.32 -21.83 73.70
C ARG A 112 -28.21 -21.26 72.82
N GLN A 113 -27.08 -20.86 73.39
CA GLN A 113 -25.91 -20.41 72.64
C GLN A 113 -25.34 -21.52 71.75
N TYR A 114 -25.13 -22.72 72.28
CA TYR A 114 -24.66 -23.85 71.47
C TYR A 114 -25.62 -24.24 70.35
N ARG A 115 -26.93 -24.09 70.55
CA ARG A 115 -27.91 -24.29 69.47
C ARG A 115 -27.77 -23.24 68.36
N LEU A 116 -27.60 -21.97 68.72
CA LEU A 116 -27.40 -20.90 67.73
C LEU A 116 -26.08 -21.07 66.98
N ASP A 117 -25.00 -21.44 67.67
CA ASP A 117 -23.72 -21.75 67.03
C ASP A 117 -23.80 -22.99 66.12
N PHE A 118 -24.54 -24.02 66.54
CA PHE A 118 -24.79 -25.19 65.70
C PHE A 118 -25.55 -24.81 64.43
N GLU A 119 -26.64 -24.05 64.53
CA GLU A 119 -27.41 -23.58 63.37
C GLU A 119 -26.54 -22.72 62.44
N ARG A 120 -25.69 -21.84 62.99
CA ARG A 120 -24.72 -21.04 62.23
C ARG A 120 -23.68 -21.90 61.50
N ILE A 121 -23.09 -22.88 62.18
CA ILE A 121 -22.10 -23.79 61.59
C ILE A 121 -22.74 -24.63 60.49
N VAL A 122 -23.95 -25.15 60.69
CA VAL A 122 -24.69 -25.90 59.66
C VAL A 122 -24.98 -25.02 58.44
N GLY A 123 -25.35 -23.76 58.65
CA GLY A 123 -25.49 -22.78 57.56
C GLY A 123 -24.21 -22.59 56.75
N LEU A 124 -23.09 -22.31 57.42
CA LEU A 124 -21.77 -22.15 56.77
C LEU A 124 -21.33 -23.43 56.05
N MET A 125 -21.59 -24.61 56.60
CA MET A 125 -21.29 -25.89 55.95
C MET A 125 -22.12 -26.10 54.68
N SER A 126 -23.40 -25.72 54.70
CA SER A 126 -24.27 -25.81 53.53
C SER A 126 -23.79 -24.88 52.41
N GLU A 127 -23.43 -23.64 52.74
CA GLU A 127 -22.89 -22.67 51.79
C GLU A 127 -21.54 -23.14 51.20
N ALA A 128 -20.62 -23.62 52.05
CA ALA A 128 -19.35 -24.17 51.62
C ALA A 128 -19.53 -25.39 50.70
N ARG A 129 -20.50 -26.26 50.97
CA ARG A 129 -20.83 -27.40 50.09
C ARG A 129 -21.38 -26.94 48.75
N ALA A 130 -22.28 -25.95 48.73
CA ALA A 130 -22.83 -25.38 47.49
C ALA A 130 -21.74 -24.72 46.65
N ASN A 131 -20.84 -23.95 47.27
CA ASN A 131 -19.70 -23.33 46.59
C ASN A 131 -18.74 -24.40 46.05
N ARG A 132 -18.45 -25.45 46.81
CA ARG A 132 -17.63 -26.58 46.33
C ARG A 132 -18.27 -27.27 45.13
N ALA A 133 -19.58 -27.51 45.14
CA ALA A 133 -20.27 -28.14 44.02
C ALA A 133 -20.17 -27.29 42.74
N LYS A 134 -20.41 -25.97 42.84
CA LYS A 134 -20.25 -25.04 41.72
C LYS A 134 -18.82 -25.00 41.19
N MET A 135 -17.83 -25.00 42.07
CA MET A 135 -16.42 -25.00 41.67
C MET A 135 -16.03 -26.30 40.96
N LEU A 136 -16.54 -27.45 41.41
CA LEU A 136 -16.31 -28.73 40.73
C LEU A 136 -16.92 -28.76 39.34
N GLU A 137 -18.15 -28.27 39.20
CA GLU A 137 -18.82 -28.15 37.89
C GLU A 137 -18.04 -27.25 36.92
N GLN A 138 -17.57 -26.09 37.39
CA GLN A 138 -16.72 -25.20 36.58
C GLN A 138 -15.40 -25.86 36.16
N ILE A 139 -14.77 -26.62 37.06
CA ILE A 139 -13.54 -27.35 36.74
C ILE A 139 -13.81 -28.40 35.67
N ASP A 140 -14.92 -29.12 35.74
CA ASP A 140 -15.25 -30.16 34.76
C ASP A 140 -15.58 -29.55 33.39
N ILE A 141 -16.29 -28.42 33.35
CA ILE A 141 -16.52 -27.66 32.10
C ILE A 141 -15.18 -27.21 31.50
N SER A 142 -14.32 -26.54 32.27
CA SER A 142 -13.02 -26.07 31.76
C SER A 142 -12.10 -27.21 31.33
N LYS A 143 -12.17 -28.38 31.97
CA LYS A 143 -11.44 -29.57 31.52
C LYS A 143 -11.93 -30.05 30.15
N SER A 144 -13.25 -30.12 29.95
CA SER A 144 -13.82 -30.54 28.68
C SER A 144 -13.42 -29.60 27.54
N GLU A 145 -13.43 -28.28 27.77
CA GLU A 145 -12.98 -27.27 26.81
C GLU A 145 -11.47 -27.38 26.51
N LEU A 146 -10.65 -27.68 27.52
CA LEU A 146 -9.22 -27.92 27.31
C LEU A 146 -8.98 -29.18 26.48
N GLU A 147 -9.72 -30.26 26.71
CA GLU A 147 -9.59 -31.49 25.93
C GLU A 147 -9.94 -31.26 24.45
N THR A 148 -11.01 -30.50 24.16
CA THR A 148 -11.36 -30.14 22.78
C THR A 148 -10.25 -29.32 22.13
N LEU A 149 -9.73 -28.28 22.81
CA LEU A 149 -8.65 -27.44 22.28
C LEU A 149 -7.35 -28.24 22.04
N TYR A 150 -7.01 -29.17 22.94
CA TYR A 150 -5.86 -30.04 22.75
C TYR A 150 -6.02 -30.98 21.56
N SER A 151 -7.23 -31.51 21.33
CA SER A 151 -7.51 -32.35 20.16
C SER A 151 -7.36 -31.57 18.85
N GLU A 152 -7.88 -30.34 18.78
CA GLU A 152 -7.76 -29.45 17.63
C GLU A 152 -6.30 -29.08 17.36
N GLN A 153 -5.53 -28.79 18.42
CA GLN A 153 -4.11 -28.51 18.33
C GLN A 153 -3.33 -29.70 17.77
N ARG A 154 -3.67 -30.93 18.19
CA ARG A 154 -3.04 -32.15 17.65
C ARG A 154 -3.32 -32.31 16.16
N HIS A 155 -4.57 -32.14 15.74
CA HIS A 155 -4.95 -32.22 14.33
C HIS A 155 -4.19 -31.17 13.48
N LEU A 156 -4.08 -29.93 13.96
CA LEU A 156 -3.31 -28.88 13.29
C LEU A 156 -1.81 -29.18 13.21
N ASN A 157 -1.26 -29.91 14.18
CA ASN A 157 0.15 -30.33 14.17
C ASN A 157 0.44 -31.39 13.10
N GLU A 158 -0.50 -32.32 12.91
CA GLU A 158 -0.40 -33.36 11.89
C GLU A 158 -0.48 -32.78 10.47
N GLU A 159 -1.34 -31.79 10.23
CA GLU A 159 -1.46 -31.14 8.91
C GLU A 159 -0.33 -30.16 8.58
N LYS A 160 0.19 -29.40 9.57
CA LYS A 160 1.08 -28.24 9.32
C LYS A 160 2.22 -28.14 10.34
N THR A 161 3.04 -29.19 10.42
CA THR A 161 4.11 -29.37 11.43
C THR A 161 5.11 -28.21 11.53
N THR A 162 5.45 -27.54 10.42
CA THR A 162 6.42 -26.43 10.41
C THR A 162 5.87 -25.11 10.95
N LYS A 163 4.56 -24.85 10.80
CA LYS A 163 3.93 -23.60 11.22
C LYS A 163 3.69 -23.53 12.73
N LEU A 164 3.59 -24.69 13.39
CA LEU A 164 3.28 -24.78 14.82
C LEU A 164 4.47 -24.33 15.69
N ASN A 165 5.70 -24.70 15.31
CA ASN A 165 6.92 -24.22 15.98
C ASN A 165 7.06 -22.69 15.93
N ALA A 166 6.76 -22.09 14.77
CA ALA A 166 6.78 -20.64 14.61
C ALA A 166 5.68 -19.96 15.45
N ALA A 167 4.47 -20.53 15.47
CA ALA A 167 3.38 -20.04 16.30
C ALA A 167 3.70 -20.13 17.81
N HIS A 168 4.32 -21.23 18.27
CA HIS A 168 4.78 -21.37 19.65
C HIS A 168 5.87 -20.36 20.02
N ALA A 169 6.81 -20.09 19.12
CA ALA A 169 7.83 -19.07 19.34
C ALA A 169 7.20 -17.66 19.46
N GLN A 170 6.26 -17.33 18.59
CA GLN A 170 5.53 -16.05 18.62
C GLN A 170 4.67 -15.93 19.89
N PHE A 171 3.99 -17.00 20.30
CA PHE A 171 3.24 -17.04 21.55
C PHE A 171 4.14 -16.85 22.78
N ASN A 172 5.30 -17.51 22.83
CA ASN A 172 6.28 -17.33 23.91
C ASN A 172 6.82 -15.89 23.97
N ALA A 173 7.05 -15.25 22.81
CA ALA A 173 7.44 -13.85 22.75
C ALA A 173 6.33 -12.92 23.29
N TYR A 174 5.06 -13.17 22.94
CA TYR A 174 3.94 -12.41 23.51
C TYR A 174 3.76 -12.66 25.01
N LYS A 175 3.98 -13.89 25.48
CA LYS A 175 3.94 -14.25 26.90
C LYS A 175 4.96 -13.46 27.72
N GLN A 176 6.17 -13.26 27.19
CA GLN A 176 7.20 -12.40 27.80
C GLN A 176 6.84 -10.92 27.72
N LYS A 177 6.35 -10.44 26.56
CA LYS A 177 6.01 -9.02 26.34
C LYS A 177 4.87 -8.52 27.23
N TYR A 178 3.89 -9.37 27.51
CA TYR A 178 2.67 -8.99 28.24
C TYR A 178 2.58 -9.57 29.66
N ASN A 179 3.71 -9.97 30.28
CA ASN A 179 3.76 -10.49 31.66
C ASN A 179 2.69 -11.55 31.96
N GLN A 180 2.50 -12.52 31.06
CA GLN A 180 1.53 -13.62 31.18
C GLN A 180 0.04 -13.20 31.22
N SER A 181 -0.33 -11.98 30.84
CA SER A 181 -1.75 -11.62 30.67
C SER A 181 -2.31 -12.19 29.35
N PHE A 182 -3.03 -13.31 29.41
CA PHE A 182 -3.55 -13.99 28.23
C PHE A 182 -4.61 -13.18 27.46
N ASP A 183 -5.41 -12.36 28.13
CA ASP A 183 -6.43 -11.53 27.48
C ASP A 183 -5.85 -10.54 26.47
N ARG A 184 -4.73 -9.88 26.82
CA ARG A 184 -4.03 -8.94 25.93
C ARG A 184 -3.39 -9.64 24.74
N ILE A 185 -2.95 -10.89 24.93
CA ILE A 185 -2.37 -11.71 23.85
C ILE A 185 -3.46 -12.05 22.83
N ILE A 186 -4.64 -12.44 23.30
CA ILE A 186 -5.80 -12.75 22.43
C ILE A 186 -6.22 -11.52 21.63
N GLU A 187 -6.33 -10.36 22.28
CA GLU A 187 -6.71 -9.11 21.61
C GLU A 187 -5.70 -8.70 20.52
N GLU A 188 -4.41 -8.83 20.79
CA GLU A 188 -3.35 -8.50 19.83
C GLU A 188 -3.30 -9.49 18.66
N ILE A 189 -3.48 -10.79 18.93
CA ILE A 189 -3.59 -11.81 17.90
C ILE A 189 -4.78 -11.51 17.01
N ALA A 190 -5.96 -11.25 17.58
CA ALA A 190 -7.16 -10.90 16.81
C ALA A 190 -6.94 -9.66 15.92
N LYS A 191 -6.33 -8.60 16.47
CA LYS A 191 -5.95 -7.40 15.70
C LYS A 191 -4.98 -7.73 14.56
N SER A 192 -3.97 -8.55 14.83
CA SER A 192 -2.99 -8.96 13.82
C SER A 192 -3.63 -9.79 12.70
N THR A 193 -4.56 -10.69 13.03
CA THR A 193 -5.28 -11.50 12.04
C THR A 193 -6.10 -10.63 11.11
N VAL A 194 -6.85 -9.67 11.68
CA VAL A 194 -7.62 -8.70 10.89
C VAL A 194 -6.69 -7.85 10.01
N SER A 195 -5.55 -7.42 10.54
CA SER A 195 -4.55 -6.66 9.76
C SER A 195 -3.99 -7.48 8.60
N ILE A 196 -3.62 -8.74 8.82
CA ILE A 196 -3.08 -9.64 7.79
C ILE A 196 -4.14 -9.92 6.72
N GLN A 197 -5.39 -10.15 7.13
CA GLN A 197 -6.50 -10.37 6.18
C GLN A 197 -6.75 -9.13 5.31
N ASN A 198 -6.69 -7.93 5.91
CA ASN A 198 -6.77 -6.67 5.17
C ASN A 198 -5.57 -6.45 4.24
N GLN A 199 -4.37 -6.91 4.62
CA GLN A 199 -3.19 -6.85 3.76
C GLN A 199 -3.30 -7.82 2.58
N ASN A 200 -3.71 -9.07 2.82
CA ASN A 200 -3.92 -10.06 1.77
C ASN A 200 -4.94 -9.57 0.75
N THR A 201 -6.11 -9.11 1.18
CA THR A 201 -7.15 -8.58 0.27
C THR A 201 -6.66 -7.39 -0.55
N ARG A 202 -5.82 -6.51 0.02
CA ARG A 202 -5.19 -5.42 -0.74
C ARG A 202 -4.22 -5.92 -1.79
N GLN A 203 -3.34 -6.86 -1.44
CA GLN A 203 -2.36 -7.43 -2.37
C GLN A 203 -3.05 -8.24 -3.48
N GLU A 204 -4.10 -8.98 -3.15
CA GLU A 204 -4.97 -9.68 -4.09
C GLU A 204 -5.58 -8.70 -5.11
N MET A 205 -6.12 -7.57 -4.64
CA MET A 205 -6.62 -6.51 -5.53
C MET A 205 -5.53 -5.88 -6.41
N GLU A 206 -4.32 -5.71 -5.88
CA GLU A 206 -3.18 -5.18 -6.62
C GLU A 206 -2.77 -6.12 -7.76
N VAL A 207 -2.67 -7.42 -7.50
CA VAL A 207 -2.40 -8.44 -8.51
C VAL A 207 -3.48 -8.44 -9.59
N ILE A 208 -4.76 -8.42 -9.20
CA ILE A 208 -5.88 -8.35 -10.14
C ILE A 208 -5.79 -7.08 -11.02
N ASN A 209 -5.41 -5.94 -10.45
CA ASN A 209 -5.23 -4.71 -11.21
C ASN A 209 -4.07 -4.82 -12.22
N LEU A 210 -2.95 -5.43 -11.84
CA LEU A 210 -1.84 -5.68 -12.76
C LEU A 210 -2.26 -6.63 -13.90
N MET A 211 -3.02 -7.70 -13.58
CA MET A 211 -3.58 -8.61 -14.57
C MET A 211 -4.50 -7.87 -15.54
N ARG A 212 -5.37 -6.97 -15.05
CA ARG A 212 -6.23 -6.12 -15.92
C ARG A 212 -5.42 -5.22 -16.84
N GLN A 213 -4.40 -4.56 -16.30
CA GLN A 213 -3.55 -3.68 -17.10
C GLN A 213 -2.85 -4.47 -18.21
N TYR A 214 -2.34 -5.66 -17.88
CA TYR A 214 -1.71 -6.54 -18.85
C TYR A 214 -2.68 -6.99 -19.95
N ILE A 215 -3.88 -7.47 -19.56
CA ILE A 215 -4.94 -7.86 -20.51
C ILE A 215 -5.31 -6.70 -21.42
N HIS A 216 -5.49 -5.49 -20.88
CA HIS A 216 -5.86 -4.31 -21.67
C HIS A 216 -4.74 -3.92 -22.65
N GLN A 217 -3.48 -3.97 -22.22
CA GLN A 217 -2.35 -3.56 -23.05
C GLN A 217 -2.05 -4.56 -24.17
N TYR A 218 -2.08 -5.86 -23.86
CA TYR A 218 -1.61 -6.93 -24.75
C TYR A 218 -2.74 -7.81 -25.30
N HIS A 219 -4.00 -7.53 -24.96
CA HIS A 219 -5.19 -8.29 -25.38
C HIS A 219 -5.11 -9.78 -25.03
N PHE A 220 -4.58 -10.09 -23.84
CA PHE A 220 -4.46 -11.46 -23.35
C PHE A 220 -5.83 -12.09 -23.05
N GLY A 221 -6.02 -13.35 -23.42
CA GLY A 221 -7.32 -14.04 -23.39
C GLY A 221 -7.78 -14.58 -22.04
N ALA A 222 -7.02 -14.35 -20.96
CA ALA A 222 -7.39 -14.77 -19.61
C ALA A 222 -8.27 -13.72 -18.89
N ALA A 223 -9.02 -14.16 -17.89
CA ALA A 223 -9.75 -13.28 -17.00
C ALA A 223 -8.83 -12.69 -15.92
N PRO A 224 -9.09 -11.46 -15.44
CA PRO A 224 -8.36 -10.86 -14.34
C PRO A 224 -8.86 -11.41 -12.99
N ASP A 225 -8.60 -12.69 -12.75
CA ASP A 225 -8.93 -13.37 -11.50
C ASP A 225 -7.74 -14.20 -11.00
N ILE A 226 -7.59 -14.30 -9.68
CA ILE A 226 -6.46 -14.98 -9.02
C ILE A 226 -6.46 -16.47 -9.33
N SER A 227 -7.63 -17.07 -9.58
CA SER A 227 -7.74 -18.46 -10.00
C SER A 227 -7.02 -18.75 -11.33
N GLU A 228 -6.88 -17.74 -12.20
CA GLU A 228 -6.23 -17.84 -13.50
C GLU A 228 -4.76 -17.39 -13.49
N LEU A 229 -4.17 -17.13 -12.32
CA LEU A 229 -2.77 -16.74 -12.18
C LEU A 229 -1.79 -17.71 -12.87
N ILE A 230 -2.15 -19.00 -12.93
CA ILE A 230 -1.37 -20.04 -13.59
C ILE A 230 -1.19 -19.75 -15.10
N GLU A 231 -2.19 -19.18 -15.77
CA GLU A 231 -2.10 -18.86 -17.20
C GLU A 231 -1.14 -17.69 -17.46
N PHE A 232 -1.11 -16.70 -16.55
CA PHE A 232 -0.13 -15.61 -16.59
C PHE A 232 1.29 -16.09 -16.30
N GLU A 233 1.46 -17.06 -15.40
CA GLU A 233 2.77 -17.67 -15.14
C GLU A 233 3.29 -18.43 -16.37
N LYS A 234 2.42 -19.20 -17.04
CA LYS A 234 2.77 -19.87 -18.30
C LYS A 234 3.16 -18.88 -19.39
N GLU A 235 2.40 -17.79 -19.53
CA GLU A 235 2.70 -16.74 -20.50
C GLU A 235 4.04 -16.05 -20.18
N ALA A 236 4.31 -15.74 -18.92
CA ALA A 236 5.59 -15.17 -18.49
C ALA A 236 6.77 -16.09 -18.81
N VAL A 237 6.62 -17.41 -18.61
CA VAL A 237 7.63 -18.41 -18.97
C VAL A 237 7.83 -18.44 -20.49
N LEU A 238 6.77 -18.45 -21.28
CA LEU A 238 6.85 -18.45 -22.74
C LEU A 238 7.55 -17.20 -23.28
N ILE A 239 7.22 -16.03 -22.73
CA ILE A 239 7.85 -14.76 -23.10
C ILE A 239 9.34 -14.79 -22.74
N ARG A 240 9.69 -15.18 -21.51
CA ARG A 240 11.08 -15.15 -21.02
C ARG A 240 11.95 -16.17 -21.72
N ASP A 241 11.48 -17.40 -21.86
CA ASP A 241 12.33 -18.53 -22.25
C ASP A 241 12.36 -18.74 -23.78
N ASN A 242 11.32 -18.30 -24.51
CA ASN A 242 11.25 -18.50 -25.96
C ASN A 242 11.28 -17.16 -26.72
N ASN A 243 10.28 -16.30 -26.51
CA ASN A 243 10.11 -15.13 -27.36
C ASN A 243 11.24 -14.11 -27.17
N LEU A 244 11.63 -13.80 -25.93
CA LEU A 244 12.67 -12.82 -25.67
C LEU A 244 14.01 -13.25 -26.26
N VAL A 245 14.37 -14.52 -26.08
CA VAL A 245 15.60 -15.09 -26.63
C VAL A 245 15.59 -15.06 -28.16
N HIS A 246 14.48 -15.46 -28.77
CA HIS A 246 14.33 -15.42 -30.23
C HIS A 246 14.44 -13.98 -30.77
N TYR A 247 13.71 -13.04 -30.19
CA TYR A 247 13.73 -11.64 -30.64
C TYR A 247 15.08 -10.96 -30.36
N GLU A 248 15.77 -11.32 -29.29
CA GLU A 248 17.13 -10.85 -29.03
C GLU A 248 18.09 -11.35 -30.11
N GLN A 249 18.01 -12.65 -30.47
CA GLN A 249 18.81 -13.22 -31.56
C GLN A 249 18.48 -12.56 -32.91
N GLU A 250 17.19 -12.41 -33.23
CA GLU A 250 16.74 -11.75 -34.46
C GLU A 250 17.20 -10.29 -34.51
N ALA A 251 17.15 -9.55 -33.40
CA ALA A 251 17.66 -8.19 -33.33
C ALA A 251 19.17 -8.12 -33.54
N ILE A 252 19.95 -9.07 -32.98
CA ILE A 252 21.39 -9.18 -33.20
C ILE A 252 21.69 -9.47 -34.68
N GLU A 253 20.95 -10.40 -35.29
CA GLU A 253 21.10 -10.75 -36.71
C GLU A 253 20.72 -9.60 -37.63
N LEU A 254 19.58 -8.94 -37.39
CA LEU A 254 19.14 -7.77 -38.15
C LEU A 254 20.14 -6.63 -38.04
N ARG A 255 20.68 -6.38 -36.84
CA ARG A 255 21.74 -5.39 -36.65
C ARG A 255 22.98 -5.77 -37.47
N ARG A 256 23.44 -7.01 -37.38
CA ARG A 256 24.60 -7.49 -38.13
C ARG A 256 24.39 -7.36 -39.64
N ASN A 257 23.26 -7.81 -40.15
CA ASN A 257 22.92 -7.74 -41.57
C ASN A 257 22.80 -6.29 -42.04
N SER A 258 22.21 -5.41 -41.23
CA SER A 258 22.12 -3.98 -41.53
C SER A 258 23.48 -3.31 -41.55
N GLU A 259 24.36 -3.65 -40.59
CA GLU A 259 25.74 -3.16 -40.56
C GLU A 259 26.53 -3.63 -41.79
N ILE A 260 26.39 -4.89 -42.20
CA ILE A 260 27.04 -5.41 -43.42
C ILE A 260 26.48 -4.68 -44.65
N GLY A 261 25.16 -4.62 -44.82
CA GLY A 261 24.52 -3.96 -45.95
C GLY A 261 24.89 -2.48 -46.07
N PHE A 262 24.92 -1.75 -44.95
CA PHE A 262 25.37 -0.36 -44.93
C PHE A 262 26.84 -0.22 -45.34
N LYS A 263 27.71 -1.11 -44.85
CA LYS A 263 29.15 -1.08 -45.19
C LYS A 263 29.37 -1.27 -46.68
N GLU A 264 28.67 -2.24 -47.27
CA GLU A 264 28.74 -2.50 -48.70
C GLU A 264 28.18 -1.36 -49.53
N GLU A 265 26.99 -0.86 -49.16
CA GLU A 265 26.37 0.24 -49.87
C GLU A 265 27.24 1.50 -49.83
N PHE A 266 27.83 1.81 -48.68
CA PHE A 266 28.75 2.93 -48.51
C PHE A 266 29.97 2.79 -49.42
N VAL A 267 30.69 1.67 -49.33
CA VAL A 267 31.89 1.43 -50.12
C VAL A 267 31.58 1.45 -51.61
N ASN A 268 30.49 0.80 -52.04
CA ASN A 268 30.09 0.75 -53.44
C ASN A 268 29.74 2.14 -53.98
N LYS A 269 29.00 2.96 -53.20
CA LYS A 269 28.69 4.35 -53.60
C LYS A 269 29.94 5.22 -53.67
N LEU A 270 30.84 5.10 -52.70
CA LEU A 270 32.09 5.85 -52.66
C LEU A 270 32.99 5.47 -53.84
N ARG A 271 33.15 4.17 -54.11
CA ARG A 271 33.89 3.65 -55.27
C ARG A 271 33.30 4.14 -56.59
N ALA A 272 31.99 3.96 -56.79
CA ALA A 272 31.31 4.42 -57.99
C ALA A 272 31.47 5.94 -58.20
N SER A 273 31.47 6.73 -57.12
CA SER A 273 31.68 8.19 -57.22
C SER A 273 33.10 8.54 -57.67
N ILE A 274 34.12 7.83 -57.16
CA ILE A 274 35.52 8.01 -57.57
C ILE A 274 35.72 7.56 -59.03
N GLU A 275 35.21 6.38 -59.41
CA GLU A 275 35.29 5.86 -60.78
C GLU A 275 34.61 6.80 -61.77
N ASN A 276 33.43 7.33 -61.43
CA ASN A 276 32.75 8.35 -62.25
C ASN A 276 33.59 9.62 -62.43
N ALA A 277 34.28 10.08 -61.37
CA ALA A 277 35.17 11.24 -61.47
C ALA A 277 36.40 10.95 -62.35
N GLN A 278 37.00 9.76 -62.22
CA GLN A 278 38.11 9.32 -63.09
C GLN A 278 37.68 9.20 -64.55
N GLN A 279 36.49 8.66 -64.82
CA GLN A 279 35.94 8.56 -66.17
C GLN A 279 35.75 9.94 -66.80
N GLN A 280 35.21 10.91 -66.06
CA GLN A 280 35.07 12.29 -66.54
C GLN A 280 36.41 12.92 -66.91
N ILE A 281 37.46 12.67 -66.11
CA ILE A 281 38.81 13.15 -66.40
C ILE A 281 39.41 12.43 -67.60
N SER A 282 39.13 11.14 -67.76
CA SER A 282 39.52 10.37 -68.95
C SER A 282 38.89 10.94 -70.23
N GLU A 283 37.60 11.29 -70.21
CA GLU A 283 36.91 11.94 -71.33
C GLU A 283 37.57 13.28 -71.70
N LEU A 284 37.96 14.08 -70.70
CA LEU A 284 38.70 15.32 -70.92
C LEU A 284 40.10 15.08 -71.50
N ASN A 285 40.81 14.08 -71.02
CA ASN A 285 42.10 13.68 -71.56
C ASN A 285 41.99 13.19 -73.00
N MET A 286 40.89 12.53 -73.39
CA MET A 286 40.64 12.20 -74.79
C MET A 286 40.49 13.45 -75.66
N ALA A 287 39.83 14.50 -75.17
CA ALA A 287 39.70 15.77 -75.88
C ALA A 287 41.02 16.57 -75.97
N LEU A 288 41.95 16.35 -75.04
CA LEU A 288 43.32 16.90 -75.05
C LEU A 288 44.29 16.06 -75.90
N LYS A 289 44.00 14.77 -76.10
CA LYS A 289 44.89 13.84 -76.80
C LYS A 289 45.12 14.28 -78.25
N GLY A 290 46.39 14.40 -78.63
CA GLY A 290 46.80 14.83 -79.97
C GLY A 290 46.77 16.34 -80.19
N LYS A 291 46.44 17.15 -79.17
CA LYS A 291 46.54 18.61 -79.21
C LYS A 291 47.85 19.05 -78.55
N THR A 292 48.61 19.90 -79.24
CA THR A 292 49.82 20.53 -78.71
C THR A 292 49.58 22.04 -78.58
N PHE A 293 49.91 22.61 -77.43
CA PHE A 293 49.74 24.03 -77.16
C PHE A 293 51.10 24.71 -77.23
N GLY A 294 51.52 25.07 -78.44
CA GLY A 294 52.91 25.45 -78.71
C GLY A 294 53.80 24.20 -78.71
N THR A 295 54.68 24.06 -77.72
CA THR A 295 55.63 22.94 -77.58
C THR A 295 55.22 21.88 -76.57
N ASP A 296 54.11 22.11 -75.86
CA ASP A 296 53.77 21.33 -74.67
C ASP A 296 52.42 20.61 -74.89
N SER A 297 52.32 19.38 -74.38
CA SER A 297 51.07 18.63 -74.28
C SER A 297 50.67 18.50 -72.81
N TYR A 298 49.36 18.53 -72.55
CA TYR A 298 48.80 18.54 -71.20
C TYR A 298 47.90 17.32 -70.98
N GLN A 299 48.01 16.71 -69.80
CA GLN A 299 47.15 15.62 -69.36
C GLN A 299 46.74 15.83 -67.90
N LEU A 300 45.44 15.73 -67.63
CA LEU A 300 44.91 15.74 -66.27
C LEU A 300 45.18 14.38 -65.63
N ILE A 301 45.78 14.38 -64.44
CA ILE A 301 46.08 13.16 -63.71
C ILE A 301 45.30 13.10 -62.40
N THR A 302 44.76 11.92 -62.12
CA THR A 302 44.09 11.59 -60.85
C THR A 302 45.03 10.73 -60.03
N LYS A 303 45.33 11.16 -58.80
CA LYS A 303 46.13 10.41 -57.84
C LYS A 303 45.31 10.20 -56.55
N PRO A 304 45.67 9.21 -55.71
CA PRO A 304 45.15 9.15 -54.34
C PRO A 304 45.49 10.45 -53.59
N SER A 305 44.72 10.77 -52.56
CA SER A 305 45.01 11.92 -51.67
C SER A 305 46.46 11.90 -51.15
N GLU A 306 47.03 13.08 -50.92
CA GLU A 306 48.34 13.21 -50.25
C GLU A 306 48.26 12.90 -48.76
N ASP A 307 47.07 13.05 -48.17
CA ASP A 307 46.81 12.72 -46.77
C ASP A 307 46.91 11.20 -46.56
N PRO A 308 47.83 10.72 -45.68
CA PRO A 308 47.99 9.31 -45.39
C PRO A 308 46.69 8.60 -44.96
N GLU A 309 45.82 9.30 -44.23
CA GLU A 309 44.57 8.74 -43.71
C GLU A 309 43.60 8.40 -44.85
N TYR A 310 43.29 9.38 -45.72
CA TYR A 310 42.42 9.17 -46.87
C TYR A 310 43.03 8.24 -47.92
N LYS A 311 44.35 8.30 -48.11
CA LYS A 311 45.07 7.44 -49.07
C LYS A 311 44.95 5.95 -48.70
N GLN A 312 45.04 5.64 -47.41
CA GLN A 312 44.91 4.27 -46.92
C GLN A 312 43.53 3.70 -47.24
N TYR A 313 42.47 4.48 -47.00
CA TYR A 313 41.10 4.09 -47.32
C TYR A 313 40.87 3.98 -48.83
N TYR A 314 41.36 4.95 -49.61
CA TYR A 314 41.27 4.94 -51.07
C TYR A 314 41.83 3.64 -51.67
N ASN A 315 43.03 3.24 -51.26
CA ASN A 315 43.67 2.03 -51.77
C ASN A 315 42.83 0.79 -51.43
N ILE A 316 42.31 0.67 -50.21
CA ILE A 316 41.47 -0.48 -49.83
C ILE A 316 40.19 -0.55 -50.67
N ILE A 317 39.56 0.59 -50.96
CA ILE A 317 38.32 0.66 -51.73
C ILE A 317 38.57 0.33 -53.22
N MET A 318 39.69 0.79 -53.77
CA MET A 318 40.02 0.65 -55.20
C MET A 318 40.76 -0.64 -55.55
N ASP A 319 41.62 -1.16 -54.66
CA ASP A 319 42.43 -2.37 -54.90
C ASP A 319 41.61 -3.67 -54.81
N ASN A 320 40.36 -3.61 -54.31
CA ASN A 320 39.54 -4.80 -54.10
C ASN A 320 38.68 -5.10 -55.33
N ASP A 321 39.01 -6.16 -56.08
CA ASP A 321 38.28 -6.61 -57.28
C ASP A 321 36.93 -7.28 -56.99
N ALA A 322 36.33 -7.06 -55.81
CA ALA A 322 35.06 -7.67 -55.37
C ALA A 322 33.90 -7.53 -56.38
N LEU A 323 33.90 -6.46 -57.20
CA LEU A 323 32.89 -6.24 -58.24
C LEU A 323 32.93 -7.27 -59.38
N GLU A 324 34.08 -7.90 -59.65
CA GLU A 324 34.18 -8.93 -60.70
C GLU A 324 33.63 -10.30 -60.25
N THR A 325 33.46 -10.52 -58.94
CA THR A 325 33.24 -11.85 -58.36
C THR A 325 31.88 -12.07 -57.69
N ASN A 326 30.96 -11.08 -57.72
CA ASN A 326 29.64 -11.14 -57.07
C ASN A 326 29.70 -11.55 -55.57
N SER A 327 30.84 -11.32 -54.91
CA SER A 327 31.06 -11.64 -53.50
C SER A 327 30.86 -10.40 -52.62
N LEU A 328 30.52 -10.61 -51.34
CA LEU A 328 30.41 -9.53 -50.37
C LEU A 328 31.76 -8.82 -50.23
N PHE A 329 31.79 -7.48 -50.28
CA PHE A 329 33.03 -6.70 -50.24
C PHE A 329 33.85 -7.01 -48.97
N THR A 330 33.18 -7.31 -47.87
CA THR A 330 33.82 -7.65 -46.60
C THR A 330 34.50 -9.02 -46.60
N GLU A 331 34.09 -9.96 -47.44
CA GLU A 331 34.65 -11.33 -47.48
C GLU A 331 35.96 -11.42 -48.27
N SER A 332 36.16 -10.53 -49.24
CA SER A 332 37.40 -10.47 -50.04
C SER A 332 38.51 -9.65 -49.39
N LEU A 333 38.23 -8.94 -48.29
CA LEU A 333 39.23 -8.14 -47.58
C LEU A 333 40.14 -8.99 -46.70
N THR A 334 41.43 -8.66 -46.72
CA THR A 334 42.37 -9.14 -45.70
C THR A 334 41.92 -8.63 -44.33
N LYS A 335 42.04 -9.45 -43.26
CA LYS A 335 41.72 -9.05 -41.86
C LYS A 335 42.25 -7.67 -41.45
N ARG A 336 43.44 -7.30 -41.93
CA ARG A 336 44.02 -5.97 -41.70
C ARG A 336 43.17 -4.85 -42.30
N ASN A 337 42.73 -5.00 -43.55
CA ASN A 337 41.95 -3.99 -44.28
C ASN A 337 40.53 -3.87 -43.72
N GLU A 338 39.95 -4.99 -43.27
CA GLU A 338 38.66 -5.00 -42.57
C GLU A 338 38.69 -4.15 -41.29
N ILE A 339 39.75 -4.29 -40.47
CA ILE A 339 39.92 -3.50 -39.24
C ILE A 339 40.02 -2.00 -39.57
N ILE A 340 40.81 -1.64 -40.58
CA ILE A 340 41.00 -0.24 -41.00
C ILE A 340 39.69 0.38 -41.47
N LEU A 341 38.90 -0.34 -42.28
CA LEU A 341 37.59 0.14 -42.71
C LEU A 341 36.60 0.22 -41.54
N MET A 342 36.64 -0.73 -40.61
CA MET A 342 35.82 -0.67 -39.40
C MET A 342 36.09 0.60 -38.59
N GLU A 343 37.35 1.02 -38.51
CA GLU A 343 37.71 2.29 -37.87
C GLU A 343 37.06 3.49 -38.58
N LEU A 344 37.06 3.52 -39.91
CA LEU A 344 36.37 4.54 -40.70
C LEU A 344 34.87 4.56 -40.40
N PHE A 345 34.22 3.39 -40.38
CA PHE A 345 32.79 3.29 -40.06
C PHE A 345 32.49 3.77 -38.64
N ASN A 346 33.31 3.42 -37.66
CA ASN A 346 33.14 3.88 -36.29
C ASN A 346 33.34 5.40 -36.18
N LYS A 347 34.25 5.99 -36.94
CA LYS A 347 34.41 7.44 -37.02
C LYS A 347 33.16 8.12 -37.60
N ILE A 348 32.59 7.57 -38.68
CA ILE A 348 31.38 8.10 -39.32
C ILE A 348 30.13 7.92 -38.45
N ALA A 349 29.99 6.77 -37.77
CA ALA A 349 28.84 6.43 -36.95
C ALA A 349 28.91 6.97 -35.51
N SER A 350 30.02 7.63 -35.14
CA SER A 350 30.18 8.24 -33.82
C SER A 350 29.14 9.35 -33.60
N THR A 351 28.57 9.41 -32.40
CA THR A 351 27.57 10.41 -31.99
C THR A 351 28.20 11.66 -31.37
N ASP A 352 29.53 11.77 -31.39
CA ASP A 352 30.22 12.93 -30.83
C ASP A 352 30.08 14.16 -31.75
N PRO A 353 29.65 15.33 -31.21
CA PRO A 353 29.40 16.54 -32.01
C PRO A 353 30.68 17.15 -32.63
N GLU A 354 31.87 16.84 -32.12
CA GLU A 354 33.13 17.19 -32.79
C GLU A 354 33.39 16.33 -34.04
N PHE A 355 32.93 15.07 -34.02
CA PHE A 355 33.06 14.15 -35.14
C PHE A 355 32.03 14.41 -36.23
N ASP A 356 30.87 14.98 -35.95
CA ASP A 356 29.85 15.29 -36.98
C ASP A 356 30.43 16.06 -38.19
N LYS A 357 31.27 17.07 -37.94
CA LYS A 357 31.91 17.84 -39.03
C LYS A 357 32.98 17.03 -39.77
N VAL A 358 33.69 16.16 -39.08
CA VAL A 358 34.76 15.33 -39.65
C VAL A 358 34.16 14.15 -40.43
N SER A 359 33.04 13.59 -39.96
CA SER A 359 32.28 12.53 -40.62
C SER A 359 31.82 12.94 -42.02
N TYR A 360 31.37 14.19 -42.21
CA TYR A 360 31.03 14.69 -43.55
C TYR A 360 32.22 14.69 -44.51
N ASN A 361 33.44 14.93 -44.03
CA ASN A 361 34.63 14.90 -44.89
C ASN A 361 34.93 13.49 -45.39
N PHE A 362 34.76 12.48 -44.53
CA PHE A 362 34.90 11.06 -44.90
C PHE A 362 33.78 10.55 -45.83
N LEU A 363 32.60 11.17 -45.82
CA LEU A 363 31.53 10.84 -46.78
C LEU A 363 31.79 11.43 -48.17
N ASP A 364 32.65 12.45 -48.27
CA ASP A 364 32.90 13.16 -49.53
C ASP A 364 34.11 12.58 -50.28
N TYR A 365 33.84 11.94 -51.42
CA TYR A 365 34.83 11.30 -52.26
C TYR A 365 35.98 12.23 -52.71
N ARG A 366 35.74 13.56 -52.72
CA ARG A 366 36.73 14.55 -53.14
C ARG A 366 37.98 14.58 -52.25
N HIS A 367 37.86 14.24 -50.96
CA HIS A 367 39.00 14.18 -50.05
C HIS A 367 39.91 12.98 -50.29
N TYR A 368 39.42 11.96 -51.00
CA TYR A 368 40.16 10.74 -51.30
C TYR A 368 41.02 10.86 -52.57
N MET A 369 40.84 11.92 -53.35
CA MET A 369 41.53 12.14 -54.63
C MET A 369 42.34 13.42 -54.62
N SER A 370 43.48 13.40 -55.28
CA SER A 370 44.25 14.58 -55.66
C SER A 370 44.31 14.70 -57.18
N TYR A 371 44.25 15.94 -57.66
CA TYR A 371 44.29 16.26 -59.08
C TYR A 371 45.51 17.10 -59.38
N ASP A 372 46.19 16.81 -60.48
CA ASP A 372 47.32 17.59 -60.97
C ASP A 372 47.32 17.57 -62.50
N ILE A 373 48.14 18.41 -63.12
CA ILE A 373 48.29 18.45 -64.58
C ILE A 373 49.71 18.05 -64.92
N GLU A 374 49.83 16.99 -65.69
CA GLU A 374 51.08 16.59 -66.30
C GLU A 374 51.31 17.42 -67.57
N VAL A 375 52.50 18.00 -67.68
CA VAL A 375 52.96 18.79 -68.81
C VAL A 375 54.15 18.07 -69.43
N THR A 376 53.99 17.62 -70.67
CA THR A 376 55.04 16.95 -71.42
C THR A 376 55.54 17.88 -72.52
N ASN A 377 56.83 18.21 -72.50
CA ASN A 377 57.45 19.02 -73.54
C ASN A 377 57.79 18.16 -74.78
N LEU A 378 58.03 18.79 -75.94
CA LEU A 378 58.52 18.15 -77.18
C LEU A 378 59.72 17.19 -76.98
N ASN A 379 60.58 17.46 -75.99
CA ASN A 379 61.76 16.62 -75.70
C ASN A 379 61.42 15.38 -74.85
N GLY A 380 60.15 15.14 -74.52
CA GLY A 380 59.69 14.04 -73.66
C GLY A 380 59.87 14.29 -72.15
N ASN A 381 60.30 15.48 -71.75
CA ASN A 381 60.43 15.82 -70.34
C ASN A 381 59.04 16.03 -69.71
N ILE A 382 58.76 15.23 -68.67
CA ILE A 382 57.52 15.29 -67.91
C ILE A 382 57.70 16.21 -66.70
N SER A 383 56.77 17.13 -66.53
CA SER A 383 56.73 18.04 -65.40
C SER A 383 55.31 18.20 -64.88
N TYR A 384 55.14 18.52 -63.60
CA TYR A 384 53.81 18.65 -62.98
C TYR A 384 53.50 20.11 -62.72
N PHE A 385 52.27 20.53 -63.05
CA PHE A 385 51.84 21.92 -62.87
C PHE A 385 51.99 22.38 -61.41
N SER A 386 51.68 21.53 -60.44
CA SER A 386 51.90 21.78 -59.00
C SER A 386 53.32 22.24 -58.65
N LYS A 387 54.35 21.75 -59.37
CA LYS A 387 55.77 22.12 -59.18
C LYS A 387 56.19 23.29 -60.05
N VAL A 388 55.69 23.34 -61.29
CA VAL A 388 56.17 24.24 -62.34
C VAL A 388 55.47 25.61 -62.31
N SER A 389 54.25 25.69 -61.75
CA SER A 389 53.47 26.94 -61.66
C SER A 389 54.20 28.07 -60.90
N ARG A 390 55.24 27.76 -60.11
CA ARG A 390 56.05 28.75 -59.39
C ARG A 390 57.25 29.29 -60.19
N GLU A 391 57.63 28.63 -61.29
CA GLU A 391 58.90 28.88 -61.98
C GLU A 391 58.76 29.45 -63.40
N LYS A 392 57.61 29.27 -64.08
CA LYS A 392 57.46 29.60 -65.51
C LYS A 392 56.65 30.88 -65.80
N SER A 393 56.95 31.47 -66.96
CA SER A 393 56.43 32.75 -67.49
C SER A 393 54.90 32.76 -67.67
N GLY A 394 54.30 33.96 -67.56
CA GLY A 394 52.85 34.23 -67.51
C GLY A 394 51.98 33.68 -68.64
N GLY A 395 52.54 33.30 -69.80
CA GLY A 395 51.80 32.67 -70.89
C GLY A 395 51.69 31.14 -70.80
N GLU A 396 52.68 30.48 -70.19
CA GLU A 396 52.71 29.03 -69.98
C GLU A 396 51.85 28.62 -68.78
N THR A 397 51.71 29.51 -67.82
CA THR A 397 50.88 29.32 -66.63
C THR A 397 49.38 29.49 -66.89
N GLN A 398 49.00 30.19 -67.96
CA GLN A 398 47.58 30.39 -68.31
C GLN A 398 46.95 29.18 -69.02
N VAL A 399 47.67 28.44 -69.86
CA VAL A 399 47.10 27.30 -70.60
C VAL A 399 46.49 26.25 -69.66
N PRO A 400 47.18 25.77 -68.60
CA PRO A 400 46.60 24.88 -67.60
C PRO A 400 45.32 25.44 -66.96
N PHE A 401 45.27 26.74 -66.68
CA PHE A 401 44.11 27.38 -66.06
C PHE A 401 42.86 27.26 -66.93
N TYR A 402 42.98 27.55 -68.23
CA TYR A 402 41.86 27.37 -69.17
C TYR A 402 41.48 25.90 -69.36
N ILE A 403 42.43 24.97 -69.27
CA ILE A 403 42.13 23.53 -69.31
C ILE A 403 41.33 23.11 -68.06
N VAL A 404 41.68 23.60 -66.86
CA VAL A 404 40.94 23.34 -65.61
C VAL A 404 39.53 23.93 -65.66
N ILE A 405 39.37 25.13 -66.21
CA ILE A 405 38.05 25.76 -66.38
C ILE A 405 37.16 24.90 -67.28
N ALA A 406 37.69 24.50 -68.45
CA ALA A 406 36.98 23.63 -69.37
C ALA A 406 36.60 22.30 -68.72
N ALA A 407 37.53 21.70 -67.97
CA ALA A 407 37.30 20.47 -67.22
C ALA A 407 36.15 20.60 -66.20
N SER A 408 36.14 21.71 -65.46
CA SER A 408 35.14 22.00 -64.44
C SER A 408 33.74 22.14 -65.05
N PHE A 409 33.63 22.86 -66.17
CA PHE A 409 32.35 23.04 -66.86
C PHE A 409 31.84 21.77 -67.54
N GLN A 410 32.73 21.00 -68.17
CA GLN A 410 32.37 19.72 -68.78
C GLN A 410 31.86 18.72 -67.72
N GLN A 411 32.47 18.69 -66.54
CA GLN A 411 32.00 17.88 -65.41
C GLN A 411 30.58 18.28 -64.98
N LEU A 412 30.29 19.58 -64.86
CA LEU A 412 28.95 20.08 -64.50
C LEU A 412 27.90 19.71 -65.55
N LEU A 413 28.25 19.81 -66.84
CA LEU A 413 27.38 19.42 -67.95
C LEU A 413 27.03 17.94 -67.92
N THR A 414 28.03 17.07 -67.71
CA THR A 414 27.81 15.62 -67.64
C THR A 414 26.88 15.23 -66.50
N ARG A 415 26.95 15.90 -65.35
CA ARG A 415 26.04 15.68 -64.22
C ARG A 415 24.58 16.04 -64.56
N ASN A 416 24.39 17.04 -65.40
CA ASN A 416 23.07 17.59 -65.75
C ASN A 416 22.55 17.12 -67.13
N LYS A 417 23.20 16.14 -67.78
CA LYS A 417 22.83 15.63 -69.12
C LYS A 417 21.34 15.29 -69.29
N LYS A 418 20.64 14.91 -68.22
CA LYS A 418 19.19 14.60 -68.25
C LYS A 418 18.28 15.81 -68.54
N MET A 419 18.76 17.05 -68.40
CA MET A 419 17.95 18.26 -68.48
C MET A 419 18.21 19.13 -69.73
N GLY A 420 19.04 18.69 -70.68
CA GLY A 420 19.35 19.50 -71.87
C GLY A 420 19.98 20.86 -71.52
N SER A 421 20.80 20.89 -70.46
CA SER A 421 21.40 22.10 -69.93
C SER A 421 22.48 22.65 -70.88
N GLY A 422 22.36 23.91 -71.29
CA GLY A 422 23.43 24.66 -71.95
C GLY A 422 24.44 25.20 -70.92
N CYS A 423 25.72 25.26 -71.30
CA CYS A 423 26.77 25.90 -70.50
C CYS A 423 27.34 27.06 -71.31
N ILE A 424 27.18 28.27 -70.76
CA ILE A 424 27.78 29.49 -71.32
C ILE A 424 28.97 29.86 -70.45
N VAL A 425 30.13 30.06 -71.07
CA VAL A 425 31.36 30.49 -70.41
C VAL A 425 31.76 31.84 -70.97
N LEU A 426 31.86 32.81 -70.07
CA LEU A 426 32.21 34.20 -70.35
C LEU A 426 33.70 34.39 -70.05
N PHE A 427 34.48 34.77 -71.06
CA PHE A 427 35.86 35.18 -70.88
C PHE A 427 36.00 36.66 -71.22
N ASP A 428 36.39 37.45 -70.23
CA ASP A 428 36.81 38.83 -70.43
C ASP A 428 38.33 38.87 -70.59
N GLU A 429 38.82 39.70 -71.51
CA GLU A 429 40.26 39.83 -71.80
C GLU A 429 40.99 38.48 -72.01
N ALA A 430 40.33 37.56 -72.70
CA ALA A 430 40.83 36.20 -72.86
C ALA A 430 42.10 36.16 -73.73
N PHE A 431 43.01 35.26 -73.38
CA PHE A 431 44.21 34.95 -74.17
C PHE A 431 45.24 36.08 -74.34
N ASN A 432 45.16 37.16 -73.57
CA ASN A 432 46.05 38.32 -73.69
C ASN A 432 47.55 37.97 -73.61
N ASN A 433 47.92 37.02 -72.73
CA ASN A 433 49.31 36.62 -72.50
C ASN A 433 49.69 35.31 -73.23
N MET A 434 48.94 34.89 -74.25
CA MET A 434 49.22 33.68 -75.03
C MET A 434 49.73 33.99 -76.45
N ASP A 435 50.58 33.10 -76.96
CA ASP A 435 51.04 33.14 -78.35
C ASP A 435 49.99 32.56 -79.29
N GLU A 436 50.02 32.95 -80.56
CA GLU A 436 49.03 32.59 -81.58
C GLU A 436 48.80 31.06 -81.70
N SER A 437 49.87 30.25 -81.65
CA SER A 437 49.76 28.78 -81.69
C SER A 437 49.03 28.19 -80.49
N ARG A 438 49.14 28.81 -79.30
CA ARG A 438 48.45 28.37 -78.08
C ARG A 438 46.97 28.76 -78.12
N ILE A 439 46.66 29.95 -78.64
CA ILE A 439 45.27 30.41 -78.84
C ILE A 439 44.55 29.47 -79.81
N ASP A 440 45.19 29.13 -80.93
CA ASP A 440 44.67 28.21 -81.94
C ASP A 440 44.30 26.83 -81.36
N ALA A 441 45.24 26.24 -80.61
CA ALA A 441 45.04 24.96 -79.94
C ALA A 441 43.93 25.03 -78.87
N MET A 442 43.85 26.14 -78.14
CA MET A 442 42.82 26.36 -77.11
C MET A 442 41.43 26.48 -77.73
N MET A 443 41.28 27.22 -78.82
CA MET A 443 40.00 27.32 -79.52
C MET A 443 39.55 25.97 -80.10
N LYS A 444 40.48 25.19 -80.68
CA LYS A 444 40.20 23.80 -81.10
C LYS A 444 39.85 22.87 -79.93
N PHE A 445 40.39 23.13 -78.75
CA PHE A 445 40.04 22.40 -77.54
C PHE A 445 38.61 22.72 -77.11
N TYR A 446 38.26 23.99 -76.95
CA TYR A 446 36.91 24.38 -76.56
C TYR A 446 35.84 24.01 -77.60
N ASN A 447 36.12 24.10 -78.90
CA ASN A 447 35.18 23.67 -79.95
C ASN A 447 34.91 22.16 -79.95
N SER A 448 35.80 21.35 -79.35
CA SER A 448 35.54 19.92 -79.17
C SER A 448 34.69 19.59 -77.94
N LEU A 449 34.40 20.59 -77.10
CA LEU A 449 33.58 20.45 -75.90
C LEU A 449 32.16 20.94 -76.17
N SER A 450 31.22 20.52 -75.34
CA SER A 450 29.81 20.94 -75.43
C SER A 450 29.55 22.26 -74.70
N ILE A 451 30.47 23.22 -74.81
CA ILE A 451 30.46 24.49 -74.08
C ILE A 451 30.28 25.64 -75.07
N GLN A 452 29.38 26.57 -74.78
CA GLN A 452 29.20 27.81 -75.55
C GLN A 452 30.10 28.91 -74.98
N LEU A 453 31.04 29.39 -75.80
CA LEU A 453 31.95 30.46 -75.41
C LEU A 453 31.42 31.84 -75.82
N LEU A 454 31.54 32.80 -74.91
CA LEU A 454 31.40 34.23 -75.19
C LEU A 454 32.68 34.92 -74.72
N ILE A 455 33.45 35.45 -75.68
CA ILE A 455 34.81 35.93 -75.45
C ILE A 455 34.88 37.41 -75.82
N ALA A 456 35.28 38.25 -74.88
CA ALA A 456 35.69 39.62 -75.16
C ALA A 456 37.20 39.65 -75.40
N VAL A 457 37.59 40.16 -76.56
CA VAL A 457 38.99 40.12 -77.03
C VAL A 457 39.38 41.51 -77.54
N PRO A 458 40.58 42.00 -77.23
CA PRO A 458 41.07 43.26 -77.81
C PRO A 458 41.26 43.15 -79.33
N PRO A 459 41.16 44.26 -80.09
CA PRO A 459 41.21 44.25 -81.56
C PRO A 459 42.42 43.54 -82.17
N GLN A 460 43.55 43.56 -81.46
CA GLN A 460 44.84 43.02 -81.89
C GLN A 460 44.86 41.49 -82.00
N ARG A 461 43.96 40.78 -81.30
CA ARG A 461 43.92 39.31 -81.23
C ARG A 461 42.73 38.70 -81.97
N VAL A 462 41.86 39.55 -82.53
CA VAL A 462 40.66 39.15 -83.26
C VAL A 462 40.99 38.22 -84.43
N SER A 463 42.08 38.48 -85.18
CA SER A 463 42.49 37.68 -86.33
C SER A 463 42.70 36.20 -86.02
N ASN A 464 43.12 35.87 -84.80
CA ASN A 464 43.54 34.52 -84.42
C ASN A 464 42.36 33.69 -83.88
N ILE A 465 41.29 34.35 -83.44
CA ILE A 465 40.12 33.72 -82.79
C ILE A 465 38.93 33.63 -83.73
N VAL A 466 38.74 34.64 -84.59
CA VAL A 466 37.63 34.72 -85.56
C VAL A 466 37.42 33.43 -86.38
N PRO A 467 38.45 32.71 -86.86
CA PRO A 467 38.24 31.47 -87.62
C PRO A 467 37.51 30.36 -86.85
N TYR A 468 37.50 30.42 -85.52
CA TYR A 468 36.97 29.38 -84.64
C TYR A 468 35.62 29.71 -84.02
N ILE A 469 35.08 30.90 -84.26
CA ILE A 469 33.83 31.39 -83.66
C ILE A 469 32.76 31.60 -84.73
N ASN A 470 31.50 31.33 -84.38
CA ASN A 470 30.37 31.44 -85.31
C ASN A 470 29.82 32.86 -85.42
N THR A 471 29.99 33.68 -84.39
CA THR A 471 29.39 35.03 -84.30
C THR A 471 30.42 35.97 -83.70
N SER A 472 30.70 37.08 -84.39
CA SER A 472 31.58 38.14 -83.91
C SER A 472 30.79 39.43 -83.86
N LEU A 473 30.90 40.17 -82.76
CA LEU A 473 30.26 41.46 -82.55
C LEU A 473 31.35 42.50 -82.28
N ALA A 474 31.35 43.58 -83.06
CA ALA A 474 32.21 44.73 -82.83
C ALA A 474 31.45 45.75 -81.96
N VAL A 475 32.10 46.22 -80.90
CA VAL A 475 31.56 47.26 -80.03
C VAL A 475 32.32 48.55 -80.28
N VAL A 476 31.64 49.57 -80.79
CA VAL A 476 32.19 50.88 -81.09
C VAL A 476 31.57 51.91 -80.15
N LYS A 477 32.41 52.68 -79.46
CA LYS A 477 31.94 53.79 -78.63
C LYS A 477 31.77 55.04 -79.51
N ASP A 478 30.55 55.58 -79.55
CA ASP A 478 30.24 56.87 -80.19
C ASP A 478 29.64 57.82 -79.15
N ASN A 479 30.41 58.83 -78.75
CA ASN A 479 30.11 59.73 -77.62
C ASN A 479 29.76 58.97 -76.33
N ASP A 480 28.50 59.06 -75.87
CA ASP A 480 27.97 58.40 -74.67
C ASP A 480 27.27 57.06 -74.96
N TYR A 481 27.25 56.61 -76.22
CA TYR A 481 26.59 55.38 -76.65
C TYR A 481 27.60 54.29 -77.05
N ALA A 482 27.25 53.03 -76.78
CA ALA A 482 27.95 51.87 -77.30
C ALA A 482 27.10 51.26 -78.43
N ILE A 483 27.62 51.29 -79.65
CA ILE A 483 27.00 50.70 -80.83
C ILE A 483 27.59 49.30 -81.00
N VAL A 484 26.72 48.30 -81.18
CA VAL A 484 27.12 46.91 -81.37
C VAL A 484 26.73 46.48 -82.78
N GLU A 485 27.71 46.11 -83.60
CA GLU A 485 27.49 45.68 -84.98
C GLU A 485 28.06 44.27 -85.22
N PRO A 486 27.37 43.40 -85.99
CA PRO A 486 27.92 42.12 -86.37
C PRO A 486 29.11 42.31 -87.33
N PHE A 487 30.22 41.64 -87.02
CA PHE A 487 31.41 41.60 -87.87
C PHE A 487 31.50 40.22 -88.53
N ILE A 488 31.48 40.16 -89.86
CA ILE A 488 31.62 38.91 -90.62
C ILE A 488 32.95 38.99 -91.37
N ASN A 489 33.83 38.02 -91.11
CA ASN A 489 35.09 37.90 -91.82
C ASN A 489 34.84 37.17 -93.14
N GLU A 490 34.97 37.87 -94.27
CA GLU A 490 34.71 37.34 -95.63
C GLU A 490 35.65 36.19 -96.05
N ARG A 491 36.63 35.80 -95.22
CA ARG A 491 37.59 34.71 -95.50
C ARG A 491 37.11 33.29 -95.17
N VAL A 492 35.87 33.11 -94.72
CA VAL A 492 35.34 31.79 -94.29
C VAL A 492 34.35 31.19 -95.32
N GLN A 493 34.24 31.79 -96.51
CA GLN A 493 33.54 31.16 -97.64
C GLN A 493 34.57 30.55 -98.60
N ASP A 494 35.01 29.33 -98.29
CA ASP A 494 35.49 28.32 -99.26
C ASP A 494 35.40 26.92 -98.65
#